data_AF-A0AAD3MIS6-F1
#
_entry.id   AF-A0AAD3MIS6-F1
#
_cell.length_a   1.000
_cell.length_b   1.000
_cell.length_c   1.000
_cell.angle_alpha   90.00
_cell.angle_beta   90.00
_cell.angle_gamma   90.00
#
_symmetry.space_group_name_H-M   'P 1'
#
loop_
_entity.id
_entity.type
_entity.pdbx_description
1 polymer ?
#
loop_
_entity_poly.entity_id
_entity_poly.type
_entity_poly.pdbx_seq_one_letter_code
_entity_poly.pdbx_strand_id
1 'polypeptide(L)'
;MIDTYRLNPQEYLTSTSCRRNLTGDVCAIMRVHAFLEQWGLVNYQVDSESRPLPMGPPPTPHFTVLADTPSGLIPLNHRPPP
;
A
#
# COMPACT_ATOMS: atom_id res chain seq x y z
N MET A 1 -3.45 -19.10 5.57
CA MET A 1 -3.13 -17.67 5.38
C MET A 1 -3.80 -16.83 6.45
N ILE A 2 -5.14 -16.76 6.47
CA ILE A 2 -5.87 -15.94 7.46
C ILE A 2 -5.60 -16.41 8.89
N ASP A 3 -5.83 -17.69 9.20
CA ASP A 3 -5.61 -18.19 10.57
C ASP A 3 -4.17 -18.04 11.02
N THR A 4 -3.21 -18.28 10.12
CA THR A 4 -1.79 -18.03 10.35
C THR A 4 -1.50 -16.57 10.72
N TYR A 5 -2.07 -15.62 9.98
CA TYR A 5 -1.93 -14.18 10.28
C TYR A 5 -2.54 -13.82 11.64
N ARG A 6 -3.68 -14.44 12.00
CA ARG A 6 -4.38 -14.16 13.27
C ARG A 6 -3.61 -14.59 14.50
N LEU A 7 -2.62 -15.47 14.38
CA LEU A 7 -1.73 -15.84 15.49
C LEU A 7 -0.84 -14.66 15.93
N ASN A 8 -0.40 -13.81 14.99
CA ASN A 8 0.40 -12.63 15.28
C ASN A 8 0.14 -11.51 14.23
N PRO A 9 -0.88 -10.67 14.42
CA PRO A 9 -1.30 -9.70 13.40
C PRO A 9 -0.33 -8.51 13.22
N GLN A 10 0.65 -8.37 14.11
CA GLN A 10 1.72 -7.35 14.03
C GLN A 10 2.85 -7.78 13.08
N GLU A 11 2.96 -9.07 12.77
CA GLU A 11 4.00 -9.60 11.91
C GLU A 11 3.52 -9.69 10.45
N TYR A 12 4.40 -9.31 9.52
CA TYR A 12 4.10 -9.35 8.10
C TYR A 12 4.09 -10.80 7.57
N LEU A 13 2.91 -11.28 7.16
CA LEU A 13 2.78 -12.59 6.53
C LEU A 13 3.21 -12.51 5.05
N THR A 14 4.42 -13.00 4.76
CA THR A 14 4.96 -13.01 3.38
C THR A 14 4.33 -14.11 2.50
N SER A 15 4.23 -13.82 1.19
CA SER A 15 3.86 -14.82 0.17
C SER A 15 4.85 -15.99 0.11
N THR A 16 6.13 -15.74 0.39
CA THR A 16 7.19 -16.76 0.49
C THR A 16 6.91 -17.77 1.60
N SER A 17 6.53 -17.30 2.80
CA SER A 17 6.14 -18.18 3.91
C SER A 17 4.90 -19.00 3.55
N CYS A 18 3.93 -18.40 2.86
CA CYS A 18 2.74 -19.11 2.41
C CYS A 18 3.07 -20.22 1.39
N ARG A 19 3.92 -19.93 0.39
CA ARG A 19 4.38 -20.94 -0.59
C ARG A 19 5.12 -22.12 0.05
N ARG A 20 5.91 -21.87 1.10
CA ARG A 20 6.65 -22.94 1.79
C ARG A 20 5.75 -23.89 2.57
N ASN A 21 4.61 -23.40 3.09
CA ASN A 21 3.73 -24.16 3.98
C ASN A 21 2.44 -24.67 3.32
N LEU A 22 2.13 -24.22 2.10
CA LEU A 22 0.95 -24.62 1.35
C LEU A 22 1.34 -25.42 0.12
N THR A 23 0.70 -26.57 -0.07
CA THR A 23 0.82 -27.35 -1.30
C THR A 23 -0.08 -26.76 -2.38
N GLY A 24 0.44 -26.54 -3.59
CA GLY A 24 -0.34 -26.06 -4.73
C GLY A 24 0.48 -25.29 -5.78
N ASP A 25 -0.22 -24.74 -6.78
CA ASP A 25 0.37 -23.86 -7.79
C ASP A 25 0.81 -22.53 -7.15
N VAL A 26 2.07 -22.17 -7.37
CA VAL A 26 2.67 -20.92 -6.90
C VAL A 26 1.91 -19.69 -7.41
N CYS A 27 1.49 -19.68 -8.69
CA CYS A 27 0.75 -18.56 -9.27
C CYS A 27 -0.62 -18.38 -8.58
N ALA A 28 -1.30 -19.47 -8.26
CA ALA A 28 -2.55 -19.41 -7.50
C ALA A 28 -2.31 -18.88 -6.09
N ILE A 29 -1.29 -19.38 -5.39
CA ILE A 29 -0.93 -18.92 -4.03
C ILE A 29 -0.60 -17.42 -4.02
N MET A 30 0.18 -16.94 -4.99
CA MET A 30 0.53 -15.53 -5.10
C MET A 30 -0.70 -14.65 -5.37
N ARG A 31 -1.61 -15.09 -6.25
CA ARG A 31 -2.86 -14.35 -6.53
C ARG A 31 -3.78 -14.28 -5.32
N VAL A 32 -3.92 -15.37 -4.55
CA VAL A 32 -4.74 -15.38 -3.33
C VAL A 32 -4.12 -14.52 -2.24
N HIS A 33 -2.80 -14.59 -2.04
CA HIS A 33 -2.09 -13.75 -1.08
C HIS A 33 -2.29 -12.25 -1.38
N ALA A 34 -2.05 -11.84 -2.63
CA ALA A 34 -2.24 -10.46 -3.08
C ALA A 34 -3.69 -9.98 -2.92
N PHE A 35 -4.66 -10.84 -3.25
CA PHE A 35 -6.08 -10.54 -3.04
C PHE A 35 -6.38 -10.28 -1.56
N LEU A 36 -5.98 -11.18 -0.65
CA LEU A 36 -6.26 -11.02 0.77
C LEU A 36 -5.60 -9.76 1.35
N GLU A 37 -4.40 -9.42 0.89
CA GLU A 37 -3.66 -8.24 1.34
C GLU A 37 -4.30 -6.94 0.80
N GLN A 38 -4.69 -6.90 -0.47
CA GLN A 38 -5.35 -5.74 -1.09
C GLN A 38 -6.69 -5.40 -0.42
N TRP A 39 -7.44 -6.41 0.02
CA TRP A 39 -8.70 -6.22 0.75
C TRP A 39 -8.52 -6.02 2.26
N GLY A 40 -7.29 -5.99 2.76
CA GLY A 40 -7.00 -5.78 4.18
C GLY A 40 -7.40 -6.95 5.09
N LEU A 41 -7.57 -8.16 4.54
CA LEU A 41 -7.90 -9.35 5.32
C LEU A 41 -6.66 -9.96 6.00
N VAL A 42 -5.47 -9.71 5.44
CA VAL A 42 -4.16 -10.00 6.05
C VAL A 42 -3.28 -8.76 5.99
N ASN A 43 -2.27 -8.68 6.86
CA ASN A 43 -1.28 -7.58 6.95
C ASN A 43 -1.86 -6.17 7.20
N TYR A 44 -3.13 -6.06 7.60
CA TYR A 44 -3.77 -4.75 7.81
C TYR A 44 -3.22 -3.99 9.02
N GLN A 45 -2.94 -4.70 10.12
CA GLN A 45 -2.42 -4.13 11.37
C GLN A 45 -0.90 -3.98 11.38
N VAL A 46 -0.24 -4.36 10.28
CA VAL A 46 1.21 -4.36 10.15
C VAL A 46 1.70 -2.96 9.78
N ASP A 47 2.72 -2.50 10.51
CA ASP A 47 3.33 -1.19 10.34
C ASP A 47 3.89 -1.01 8.92
N SER A 48 3.80 0.21 8.36
CA SER A 48 4.21 0.49 6.98
C SER A 48 5.69 0.20 6.73
N GLU A 49 6.52 0.46 7.73
CA GLU A 49 7.99 0.29 7.65
C GLU A 49 8.41 -1.18 7.58
N SER A 50 7.55 -2.10 8.05
CA SER A 50 7.84 -3.53 8.04
C SER A 50 7.42 -4.22 6.73
N ARG A 51 6.74 -3.49 5.83
CA ARG A 51 6.33 -4.00 4.53
C ARG A 51 7.52 -3.95 3.57
N PRO A 52 7.65 -4.93 2.66
CA PRO A 52 8.69 -4.89 1.65
C PRO A 52 8.49 -3.67 0.75
N LEU A 53 9.46 -2.75 0.77
CA LEU A 53 9.47 -1.60 -0.12
C LEU A 53 9.85 -2.03 -1.54
N PRO A 54 9.20 -1.50 -2.58
CA PRO A 54 9.64 -1.71 -3.95
C PRO A 54 11.07 -1.18 -4.10
N MET A 55 11.99 -2.02 -4.56
CA MET A 55 13.35 -1.58 -4.88
C MET A 55 13.29 -0.63 -6.07
N GLY A 56 13.67 0.62 -5.85
CA GLY A 56 13.69 1.68 -6.85
C GLY A 56 14.57 2.84 -6.41
N PRO A 57 14.82 3.83 -7.29
CA PRO A 57 15.49 5.06 -6.86
C PRO A 57 14.69 5.68 -5.70
N PRO A 58 15.38 6.33 -4.73
CA PRO A 58 14.67 7.01 -3.65
C PRO A 58 13.67 8.01 -4.23
N PRO A 59 12.47 8.15 -3.62
CA PRO A 59 11.52 9.14 -4.07
C PRO A 59 12.19 10.53 -4.03
N THR A 60 12.00 11.33 -5.07
CA THR A 60 12.54 12.70 -5.17
C THR A 60 11.43 13.73 -4.91
N PRO A 61 10.89 13.85 -3.68
CA PRO A 61 9.83 14.82 -3.38
C PRO A 61 10.31 16.28 -3.45
N HIS A 62 11.63 16.51 -3.50
CA HIS A 62 12.20 17.84 -3.70
C HIS A 62 11.92 18.40 -5.11
N PHE A 63 11.53 17.57 -6.08
CA PHE A 63 11.12 18.07 -7.38
C PHE A 63 9.71 18.65 -7.27
N THR A 64 9.61 19.94 -6.95
CA THR A 64 8.36 20.69 -7.10
C THR A 64 8.09 20.79 -8.60
N VAL A 65 7.24 19.91 -9.13
CA VAL A 65 6.65 20.10 -10.45
C VAL A 65 5.84 21.40 -10.36
N LEU A 66 6.39 22.49 -10.89
CA LEU A 66 5.64 23.74 -11.06
C LEU A 66 4.55 23.47 -12.09
N ALA A 67 3.36 23.11 -11.63
CA ALA A 67 2.18 23.07 -12.49
C ALA A 67 1.76 24.52 -12.77
N ASP A 68 1.88 24.95 -14.03
CA ASP A 68 1.24 26.18 -14.48
C ASP A 68 -0.27 26.03 -14.25
N THR A 69 -0.78 26.67 -13.19
CA THR A 69 -2.22 26.64 -12.90
C THR A 69 -2.92 27.55 -13.91
N PRO A 70 -3.77 27.01 -14.81
CA PRO A 70 -4.51 27.87 -15.72
C PRO A 70 -5.43 28.79 -14.91
N SER A 71 -5.53 30.06 -15.32
CA SER A 71 -6.17 31.15 -14.56
C SER A 71 -7.63 30.92 -14.15
N GLY A 72 -8.27 29.83 -14.58
CA GLY A 72 -9.67 29.48 -14.29
C GLY A 72 -9.91 28.60 -13.06
N LEU A 73 -8.87 28.07 -12.39
CA LEU A 73 -9.03 27.22 -11.18
C LEU A 73 -8.79 27.97 -9.86
N ILE A 74 -8.74 29.29 -9.88
CA ILE A 74 -8.52 30.11 -8.70
C ILE A 74 -9.85 30.26 -7.93
N PRO A 75 -9.91 29.94 -6.62
CA PRO A 75 -11.11 30.16 -5.81
C PRO A 75 -11.55 31.63 -5.85
N LEU A 76 -12.83 31.88 -6.12
CA LEU A 76 -13.42 33.23 -6.07
C LEU A 76 -13.32 33.78 -4.64
N ASN A 77 -12.47 34.78 -4.45
CA ASN A 77 -12.28 35.42 -3.15
C ASN A 77 -13.50 36.30 -2.83
N HIS A 78 -14.40 35.82 -1.97
CA HIS A 78 -15.51 36.64 -1.47
C HIS A 78 -14.93 37.77 -0.60
N ARG A 79 -14.97 38.99 -1.13
CA ARG A 79 -14.54 40.22 -0.43
C ARG A 79 -15.40 40.40 0.84
N PRO A 80 -14.82 40.50 2.05
CA PRO A 80 -15.62 40.77 3.24
C PRO A 80 -16.25 42.18 3.17
N PRO A 81 -17.48 42.36 3.70
CA PRO A 81 -18.20 43.64 3.69
C PRO A 81 -17.52 44.70 4.58
N PRO A 82 -17.80 46.01 4.35
CA PRO A 82 -17.07 47.14 4.92
C PRO A 82 -17.20 47.30 6.44
#